data_AF-A0A496RJD8-F1
#
_entry.id   AF-A0A496RJD8-F1
#
_cell.length_a   1.000
_cell.length_b   1.000
_cell.length_c   1.000
_cell.angle_alpha   90.00
_cell.angle_beta   90.00
_cell.angle_gamma   90.00
#
_symmetry.space_group_name_H-M   'P 1'
#
loop_
_entity.id
_entity.type
_entity.pdbx_description
1 polymer ?
#
loop_
_entity_poly.entity_id
_entity_poly.type
_entity_poly.pdbx_seq_one_letter_code
_entity_poly.pdbx_strand_id
1 'polypeptide(L)'
;MKRQISRKIKIRHRFLRSVILVSCVLCLVSLLGCEAFVRKFTRKPKKENLPAEELVLVPEIYDVSELSDEELYRLYFLLWQSWHDELINSLVPGANHKKQVSCAEEALKNLIGLKAFLSEGDKKNLVPYIDDLEDLRGSIIEDLYSNQSAENRFIAERLRRNIKREFSYDRIELP
;
A
#
# COMPACT_ATOMS: atom_id res chain seq x y z
N MET A 1 -77.44 -15.66 -23.48
CA MET A 1 -76.32 -16.07 -22.59
C MET A 1 -75.10 -16.70 -23.29
N LYS A 2 -75.24 -17.56 -24.31
CA LYS A 2 -74.09 -18.29 -24.95
C LYS A 2 -72.99 -17.41 -25.60
N ARG A 3 -73.31 -16.21 -26.10
CA ARG A 3 -72.33 -15.32 -26.78
C ARG A 3 -71.33 -14.62 -25.82
N GLN A 4 -71.69 -14.41 -24.57
CA GLN A 4 -70.84 -13.75 -23.56
C GLN A 4 -69.72 -14.69 -23.06
N ILE A 5 -70.02 -15.99 -22.93
CA ILE A 5 -69.08 -17.02 -22.47
C ILE A 5 -67.99 -17.29 -23.52
N SER A 6 -68.37 -17.37 -24.80
CA SER A 6 -67.43 -17.58 -25.92
C SER A 6 -66.40 -16.44 -26.05
N ARG A 7 -66.79 -15.19 -25.79
CA ARG A 7 -65.87 -14.03 -25.81
C ARG A 7 -64.85 -14.07 -24.68
N LYS A 8 -65.25 -14.43 -23.45
CA LYS A 8 -64.34 -14.56 -22.30
C LYS A 8 -63.29 -15.67 -22.51
N ILE A 9 -63.69 -16.81 -23.09
CA ILE A 9 -62.77 -17.92 -23.41
C ILE A 9 -61.76 -17.50 -24.50
N LYS A 10 -62.20 -16.80 -25.55
CA LYS A 10 -61.32 -16.33 -26.63
C LYS A 10 -60.34 -15.23 -26.19
N ILE A 11 -60.66 -14.47 -25.14
CA ILE A 11 -59.75 -13.48 -24.53
C ILE A 11 -58.72 -14.18 -23.63
N ARG A 12 -59.15 -15.16 -22.83
CA ARG A 12 -58.27 -15.96 -21.96
C ARG A 12 -57.23 -16.75 -22.76
N HIS A 13 -57.61 -17.33 -23.90
CA HIS A 13 -56.66 -18.01 -24.80
C HIS A 13 -55.67 -17.06 -25.49
N ARG A 14 -56.08 -15.82 -25.81
CA ARG A 14 -55.19 -14.81 -26.38
C ARG A 14 -54.18 -14.32 -25.33
N PHE A 15 -54.63 -14.09 -24.10
CA PHE A 15 -53.76 -13.71 -23.00
C PHE A 15 -52.75 -14.82 -22.65
N LEU A 16 -53.21 -16.08 -22.57
CA LEU A 16 -52.33 -17.22 -22.31
C LEU A 16 -51.28 -17.41 -23.42
N ARG A 17 -51.65 -17.23 -24.69
CA ARG A 17 -50.69 -17.25 -25.81
C ARG A 17 -49.65 -16.13 -25.72
N SER A 18 -50.06 -14.92 -25.35
CA SER A 18 -49.13 -13.80 -25.16
C SER A 18 -48.17 -14.05 -24.01
N VAL A 19 -48.65 -14.59 -22.88
CA VAL A 19 -47.80 -14.94 -21.73
C VAL A 19 -46.77 -16.02 -22.10
N ILE A 20 -47.20 -17.05 -22.83
CA ILE A 20 -46.29 -18.11 -23.31
C ILE A 20 -45.24 -17.53 -24.27
N LEU A 21 -45.65 -16.68 -25.21
CA LEU A 21 -44.72 -16.05 -26.15
C LEU A 21 -43.69 -15.17 -25.45
N VAL A 22 -44.12 -14.35 -24.49
CA VAL A 22 -43.21 -13.50 -23.71
C VAL A 22 -42.24 -14.35 -22.88
N SER A 23 -42.71 -15.42 -22.25
CA SER A 23 -41.86 -16.35 -21.51
C SER A 23 -40.84 -17.05 -22.41
N CYS A 24 -41.22 -17.51 -23.60
CA CYS A 24 -40.31 -18.12 -24.56
C CYS A 24 -39.23 -17.12 -25.04
N VAL A 25 -39.60 -15.87 -25.32
CA VAL A 25 -38.64 -14.83 -25.71
C VAL A 25 -37.66 -14.54 -24.57
N LEU A 26 -38.13 -14.47 -23.32
CA LEU A 26 -37.27 -14.27 -22.16
C LEU A 26 -36.26 -15.42 -22.00
N CYS A 27 -36.70 -16.67 -22.17
CA CYS A 27 -35.80 -17.83 -22.11
C CYS A 27 -34.75 -17.81 -23.23
N LEU A 28 -35.11 -17.38 -24.44
CA LEU A 28 -34.16 -17.28 -25.56
C LEU A 28 -33.10 -16.20 -25.31
N VAL A 29 -33.46 -15.07 -24.71
CA VAL A 29 -32.50 -14.01 -24.34
C VAL A 29 -31.52 -14.49 -23.27
N SER A 30 -31.98 -15.28 -22.30
CA SER A 30 -31.11 -15.85 -21.26
C SER A 30 -30.08 -16.85 -21.79
N LEU A 31 -30.36 -17.51 -22.92
CA LEU A 31 -29.42 -18.44 -23.57
C LEU A 31 -28.38 -17.72 -24.44
N LEU A 32 -28.61 -16.45 -24.80
CA LEU A 32 -27.73 -15.66 -25.68
C LEU A 32 -26.69 -14.82 -24.92
N GLY A 33 -26.62 -14.88 -23.58
CA GLY A 33 -25.80 -13.98 -22.78
C GLY A 33 -24.88 -14.66 -21.76
N CYS A 34 -23.58 -14.73 -22.07
CA CYS A 34 -22.45 -14.56 -21.14
C CYS A 34 -21.09 -14.82 -21.83
N GLU A 35 -21.07 -15.58 -22.91
CA GLU A 35 -19.82 -16.00 -23.57
C GLU A 35 -19.08 -14.84 -24.25
N ALA A 36 -19.80 -13.91 -24.88
CA ALA A 36 -19.20 -12.76 -25.56
C ALA A 36 -18.52 -11.78 -24.58
N PHE A 37 -18.98 -11.70 -23.32
CA PHE A 37 -18.37 -10.86 -22.30
C PHE A 37 -17.08 -11.49 -21.75
N VAL A 38 -17.06 -12.82 -21.56
CA VAL A 38 -15.85 -13.55 -21.13
C VAL A 38 -14.72 -13.38 -22.16
N ARG A 39 -15.00 -13.49 -23.46
CA ARG A 39 -13.96 -13.34 -24.52
C ARG A 39 -13.32 -11.96 -24.59
N LYS A 40 -14.01 -10.90 -24.15
CA LYS A 40 -13.46 -9.52 -24.17
C LYS A 40 -12.47 -9.29 -23.01
N PHE A 41 -12.65 -10.01 -21.89
CA PHE A 41 -11.81 -9.87 -20.70
C PHE A 41 -10.86 -11.05 -20.44
N THR A 42 -10.98 -12.15 -21.19
CA THR A 42 -9.96 -13.20 -21.22
C THR A 42 -8.92 -12.89 -22.27
N ARG A 43 -7.73 -12.49 -21.82
CA ARG A 43 -6.56 -12.35 -22.68
C ARG A 43 -6.22 -13.72 -23.26
N LYS A 44 -6.18 -13.85 -24.59
CA LYS A 44 -5.68 -15.08 -25.23
C LYS A 44 -4.24 -15.32 -24.77
N PRO A 45 -3.87 -16.54 -24.34
CA PRO A 45 -2.48 -16.83 -24.00
C PRO A 45 -1.59 -16.51 -25.20
N LYS A 46 -0.46 -15.84 -24.94
CA LYS A 46 0.54 -15.50 -25.95
C LYS A 46 1.05 -16.83 -26.53
N LYS A 47 1.04 -16.95 -27.87
CA LYS A 47 1.44 -18.17 -28.59
C LYS A 47 2.76 -18.71 -28.03
N GLU A 48 2.79 -20.02 -27.72
CA GLU A 48 3.92 -20.77 -27.15
C GLU A 48 5.16 -20.87 -28.06
N ASN A 49 5.13 -20.25 -29.25
CA ASN A 49 6.20 -20.31 -30.25
C ASN A 49 7.10 -19.06 -30.22
N LEU A 50 7.49 -18.62 -29.04
CA LEU A 50 8.64 -17.72 -28.91
C LEU A 50 9.77 -18.58 -28.35
N PRO A 51 11.00 -18.52 -28.91
CA PRO A 51 12.14 -19.14 -28.25
C PRO A 51 12.18 -18.61 -26.82
N ALA A 52 12.15 -19.53 -25.85
CA ALA A 52 12.30 -19.18 -24.46
C ALA A 52 13.72 -18.64 -24.30
N GLU A 53 13.89 -17.34 -24.46
CA GLU A 53 15.11 -16.66 -24.04
C GLU A 53 15.22 -16.92 -22.54
N GLU A 54 16.23 -17.70 -22.16
CA GLU A 54 16.55 -17.97 -20.77
C GLU A 54 16.92 -16.62 -20.15
N LEU A 55 15.99 -16.04 -19.38
CA LEU A 55 16.24 -14.87 -18.56
C LEU A 55 17.25 -15.27 -17.49
N VAL A 56 18.54 -15.16 -17.84
CA VAL A 56 19.63 -15.29 -16.88
C VAL A 56 19.66 -14.02 -16.04
N LEU A 57 18.77 -13.97 -15.05
CA LEU A 57 18.83 -13.00 -13.96
C LEU A 57 19.94 -13.48 -13.02
N VAL A 58 21.22 -13.20 -13.34
CA VAL A 58 22.27 -13.28 -12.32
C VAL A 58 22.08 -12.05 -11.44
N PRO A 59 21.68 -12.18 -10.16
CA PRO A 59 21.69 -11.05 -9.26
C PRO A 59 23.15 -10.60 -9.12
N GLU A 60 23.45 -9.34 -9.46
CA GLU A 60 24.73 -8.75 -9.08
C GLU A 60 24.81 -8.78 -7.55
N ILE A 61 25.74 -9.57 -7.03
CA ILE A 61 26.02 -9.61 -5.60
C ILE A 61 26.89 -8.39 -5.31
N TYR A 62 26.28 -7.33 -4.81
CA TYR A 62 27.02 -6.18 -4.28
C TYR A 62 27.63 -6.59 -2.93
N ASP A 63 28.95 -6.60 -2.84
CA ASP A 63 29.65 -6.97 -1.63
C ASP A 63 29.58 -5.80 -0.63
N VAL A 64 28.70 -5.92 0.36
CA VAL A 64 28.48 -4.88 1.40
C VAL A 64 29.75 -4.67 2.25
N SER A 65 30.71 -5.58 2.16
CA SER A 65 32.01 -5.53 2.84
C SER A 65 32.93 -4.40 2.36
N GLU A 66 32.61 -3.72 1.25
CA GLU A 66 33.47 -2.66 0.68
C GLU A 66 33.13 -1.24 1.17
N LEU A 67 32.01 -1.05 1.87
CA LEU A 67 31.59 0.29 2.30
C LEU A 67 32.34 0.74 3.55
N SER A 68 32.87 1.96 3.50
CA SER A 68 33.44 2.62 4.67
C SER A 68 32.36 2.96 5.71
N ASP A 69 32.76 3.12 6.97
CA ASP A 69 31.86 3.54 8.06
C ASP A 69 31.14 4.87 7.74
N GLU A 70 31.80 5.77 7.01
CA GLU A 70 31.21 7.03 6.52
C GLU A 70 30.10 6.79 5.49
N GLU A 71 30.31 5.88 4.55
CA GLU A 71 29.29 5.52 3.56
C GLU A 71 28.12 4.79 4.20
N LEU A 72 28.39 3.90 5.17
CA LEU A 72 27.35 3.24 5.96
C LEU A 72 26.54 4.26 6.76
N TYR A 73 27.21 5.20 7.44
CA TYR A 73 26.53 6.30 8.12
C TYR A 73 25.62 7.08 7.16
N ARG A 74 26.15 7.45 5.99
CA ARG A 74 25.39 8.15 4.95
C ARG A 74 24.15 7.38 4.51
N LEU A 75 24.31 6.09 4.26
CA LEU A 75 23.23 5.21 3.85
C LEU A 75 22.14 5.11 4.91
N TYR A 76 22.50 4.81 6.17
CA TYR A 76 21.54 4.72 7.27
C TYR A 76 20.80 6.04 7.50
N PHE A 77 21.48 7.18 7.34
CA PHE A 77 20.87 8.49 7.55
C PHE A 77 19.89 8.83 6.42
N LEU A 78 20.26 8.50 5.19
CA LEU A 78 19.37 8.65 4.03
C LEU A 78 18.13 7.77 4.16
N LEU A 79 18.31 6.51 4.57
CA LEU A 79 17.22 5.57 4.82
C LEU A 79 16.29 6.07 5.93
N TRP A 80 16.87 6.50 7.07
CA TRP A 80 16.10 7.14 8.13
C TRP A 80 15.30 8.32 7.61
N GLN A 81 15.93 9.25 6.89
CA GLN A 81 15.27 10.45 6.38
C GLN A 81 14.12 10.09 5.42
N SER A 82 14.32 9.11 4.53
CA SER A 82 13.28 8.65 3.61
C SER A 82 12.09 8.07 4.36
N TRP A 83 12.32 7.15 5.30
CA TRP A 83 11.26 6.53 6.08
C TRP A 83 10.54 7.52 7.00
N HIS A 84 11.27 8.49 7.54
CA HIS A 84 10.70 9.54 8.38
C HIS A 84 9.85 10.53 7.55
N ASP A 85 10.23 10.81 6.31
CA ASP A 85 9.41 11.59 5.38
C ASP A 85 8.13 10.84 4.99
N GLU A 86 8.24 9.53 4.75
CA GLU A 86 7.06 8.68 4.54
C GLU A 86 6.17 8.61 5.77
N LEU A 87 6.73 8.55 6.97
CA LEU A 87 6.00 8.58 8.23
C LEU A 87 5.15 9.86 8.31
N ILE A 88 5.77 11.04 8.14
CA ILE A 88 5.06 12.33 8.15
C ILE A 88 3.93 12.35 7.11
N ASN A 89 4.18 11.86 5.91
CA ASN A 89 3.18 11.80 4.84
C ASN A 89 2.05 10.80 5.12
N SER A 90 2.32 9.75 5.90
CA SER A 90 1.32 8.75 6.32
C SER A 90 0.48 9.20 7.51
N LEU A 91 0.93 10.19 8.28
CA LEU A 91 0.21 10.76 9.43
C LEU A 91 -0.83 11.80 8.98
N VAL A 92 -1.76 11.34 8.16
CA VAL A 92 -2.95 12.10 7.74
C VAL A 92 -4.22 11.36 8.19
N PRO A 93 -5.33 12.09 8.48
CA PRO A 93 -6.57 11.45 8.88
C PRO A 93 -7.05 10.42 7.85
N GLY A 94 -7.40 9.21 8.32
CA GLY A 94 -7.90 8.12 7.46
C GLY A 94 -6.84 7.38 6.66
N ALA A 95 -5.55 7.62 6.90
CA ALA A 95 -4.47 6.82 6.32
C ALA A 95 -4.40 5.41 6.90
N ASN A 96 -3.64 4.54 6.24
CA ASN A 96 -3.46 3.16 6.67
C ASN A 96 -2.58 3.08 7.93
N HIS A 97 -3.18 2.68 9.06
CA HIS A 97 -2.50 2.49 10.35
C HIS A 97 -1.25 1.60 10.24
N LYS A 98 -1.36 0.45 9.55
CA LYS A 98 -0.22 -0.47 9.35
C LYS A 98 0.95 0.22 8.66
N LYS A 99 0.67 1.14 7.72
CA LYS A 99 1.71 1.91 7.05
C LYS A 99 2.37 2.88 8.02
N GLN A 100 1.60 3.59 8.84
CA GLN A 100 2.13 4.52 9.85
C GLN A 100 3.09 3.81 10.81
N VAL A 101 2.67 2.66 11.34
CA VAL A 101 3.50 1.82 12.24
C VAL A 101 4.77 1.36 11.53
N SER A 102 4.65 0.80 10.32
CA SER A 102 5.81 0.30 9.56
C SER A 102 6.81 1.40 9.22
N CYS A 103 6.35 2.60 8.87
CA CYS A 103 7.24 3.74 8.63
C CYS A 103 7.95 4.19 9.91
N ALA A 104 7.26 4.20 11.05
CA ALA A 104 7.87 4.53 12.34
C ALA A 104 8.90 3.49 12.78
N GLU A 105 8.62 2.19 12.59
CA GLU A 105 9.54 1.10 12.88
C GLU A 105 10.80 1.17 12.02
N GLU A 106 10.68 1.36 10.70
CA GLU A 106 11.84 1.47 9.81
C GLU A 106 12.63 2.75 10.06
N ALA A 107 11.97 3.88 10.35
CA ALA A 107 12.67 5.11 10.74
C ALA A 107 13.49 4.86 12.03
N LEU A 108 12.88 4.28 13.07
CA LEU A 108 13.55 4.01 14.34
C LEU A 108 14.73 3.04 14.17
N LYS A 109 14.54 1.95 13.41
CA LYS A 109 15.59 0.97 13.11
C LYS A 109 16.80 1.63 12.46
N ASN A 110 16.59 2.48 11.46
CA ASN A 110 17.69 3.15 10.76
C ASN A 110 18.36 4.20 11.67
N LEU A 111 17.59 4.91 12.51
CA LEU A 111 18.14 5.85 13.49
C LEU A 111 19.02 5.15 14.54
N ILE A 112 18.60 3.97 15.03
CA ILE A 112 19.42 3.15 15.93
C ILE A 112 20.67 2.64 15.20
N GLY A 113 20.53 2.25 13.93
CA GLY A 113 21.66 1.81 13.09
C GLY A 113 22.77 2.86 12.98
N LEU A 114 22.41 4.14 12.92
CA LEU A 114 23.39 5.24 12.90
C LEU A 114 24.31 5.26 14.12
N LYS A 115 23.81 4.84 15.29
CA LYS A 115 24.55 4.90 16.55
C LYS A 115 25.86 4.12 16.47
N ALA A 116 25.95 3.06 15.67
CA ALA A 116 27.17 2.26 15.55
C ALA A 116 28.37 3.05 15.01
N PHE A 117 28.12 4.06 14.19
CA PHE A 117 29.14 4.81 13.43
C PHE A 117 29.46 6.18 14.03
N LEU A 118 28.86 6.54 15.16
CA LEU A 118 29.05 7.85 15.80
C LEU A 118 30.15 7.84 16.85
N SER A 119 30.73 9.01 17.11
CA SER A 119 31.57 9.25 18.29
C SER A 119 30.77 9.00 19.59
N GLU A 120 31.44 8.70 20.72
CA GLU A 120 30.73 8.48 22.00
C GLU A 120 29.91 9.70 22.47
N GLY A 121 30.37 10.92 22.15
CA GLY A 121 29.64 12.15 22.41
C GLY A 121 28.33 12.21 21.61
N ASP A 122 28.42 11.95 20.31
CA ASP A 122 27.26 12.01 19.40
C ASP A 122 26.29 10.85 19.64
N LYS A 123 26.79 9.66 19.99
CA LYS A 123 25.96 8.54 20.45
C LYS A 123 25.08 8.96 21.61
N LYS A 124 25.64 9.64 22.61
CA LYS A 124 24.88 10.12 23.78
C LYS A 124 23.87 11.19 23.40
N ASN A 125 24.22 12.09 22.48
CA ASN A 125 23.32 13.12 21.98
C ASN A 125 22.18 12.56 21.12
N LEU A 126 22.36 11.38 20.51
CA LEU A 126 21.35 10.73 19.68
C LEU A 126 20.27 10.02 20.51
N VAL A 127 20.60 9.53 21.71
CA VAL A 127 19.68 8.75 22.57
C VAL A 127 18.34 9.47 22.81
N PRO A 128 18.29 10.75 23.19
CA PRO A 128 17.01 11.44 23.38
C PRO A 128 16.11 11.43 22.15
N TYR A 129 16.69 11.48 20.95
CA TYR A 129 15.93 11.43 19.71
C TYR A 129 15.42 10.02 19.38
N ILE A 130 16.14 8.99 19.79
CA ILE A 130 15.70 7.59 19.70
C ILE A 130 14.51 7.39 20.65
N ASP A 131 14.63 7.85 21.89
CA ASP A 131 13.57 7.75 22.90
C ASP A 131 12.31 8.50 22.44
N ASP A 132 12.45 9.75 21.96
CA ASP A 132 11.32 10.53 21.43
C ASP A 132 10.63 9.85 20.22
N LEU A 133 11.41 9.18 19.35
CA LEU A 133 10.86 8.47 18.19
C LEU A 133 10.19 7.14 18.60
N GLU A 134 10.70 6.49 19.65
CA GLU A 134 10.10 5.30 20.25
C GLU A 134 8.76 5.63 20.93
N ASP A 135 8.68 6.77 21.64
CA ASP A 135 7.44 7.29 22.22
C ASP A 135 6.43 7.66 21.13
N LEU A 136 6.87 8.33 20.06
CA LEU A 136 6.03 8.63 18.91
C LEU A 136 5.48 7.33 18.26
N ARG A 137 6.33 6.31 18.08
CA ARG A 137 5.91 4.99 17.58
C ARG A 137 4.83 4.40 18.50
N GLY A 138 5.01 4.47 19.82
CA GLY A 138 4.02 4.02 20.80
C GLY A 138 2.67 4.72 20.64
N SER A 139 2.68 6.06 20.59
CA SER A 139 1.47 6.88 20.37
C SER A 139 0.74 6.50 19.07
N ILE A 140 1.48 6.24 17.98
CA ILE A 140 0.89 5.81 16.71
C ILE A 140 0.23 4.45 16.88
N ILE A 141 0.92 3.46 17.47
CA ILE A 141 0.40 2.10 17.68
C ILE A 141 -0.93 2.12 18.45
N GLU A 142 -1.01 2.94 19.49
CA GLU A 142 -2.19 3.11 20.33
C GLU A 142 -3.35 3.85 19.62
N ASP A 143 -3.04 4.72 18.66
CA ASP A 143 -4.02 5.52 17.91
C ASP A 143 -4.62 4.78 16.70
N LEU A 144 -5.35 3.67 16.96
CA LEU A 144 -5.95 2.84 15.90
C LEU A 144 -6.86 3.61 14.91
N TYR A 145 -7.45 4.72 15.35
CA TYR A 145 -8.41 5.51 14.57
C TYR A 145 -7.81 6.81 14.02
N SER A 146 -6.51 7.04 14.17
CA SER A 146 -5.82 8.24 13.69
C SER A 146 -6.37 9.56 14.27
N ASN A 147 -6.91 9.53 15.49
CA ASN A 147 -7.44 10.70 16.21
C ASN A 147 -6.34 11.70 16.57
N GLN A 148 -5.13 11.22 16.82
CA GLN A 148 -3.94 11.99 17.20
C GLN A 148 -3.00 12.24 16.01
N SER A 149 -3.44 11.93 14.78
CA SER A 149 -2.61 12.06 13.57
C SER A 149 -1.97 13.44 13.40
N ALA A 150 -2.68 14.54 13.73
CA ALA A 150 -2.14 15.89 13.64
C ALA A 150 -1.02 16.16 14.68
N GLU A 151 -1.21 15.68 15.92
CA GLU A 151 -0.22 15.81 16.99
C GLU A 151 1.00 14.95 16.71
N ASN A 152 0.80 13.68 16.37
CA ASN A 152 1.86 12.75 15.98
C ASN A 152 2.66 13.29 14.79
N ARG A 153 1.98 13.91 13.81
CA ARG A 153 2.65 14.55 12.67
C ARG A 153 3.49 15.75 13.11
N PHE A 154 2.98 16.61 13.99
CA PHE A 154 3.75 17.75 14.51
C PHE A 154 5.02 17.29 15.24
N ILE A 155 4.91 16.24 16.06
CA ILE A 155 6.04 15.62 16.76
C ILE A 155 7.04 15.07 15.74
N ALA A 156 6.57 14.32 14.73
CA ALA A 156 7.41 13.77 13.66
C ALA A 156 8.16 14.87 12.89
N GLU A 157 7.49 15.96 12.50
CA GLU A 157 8.11 17.08 11.81
C GLU A 157 9.17 17.79 12.68
N ARG A 158 8.90 17.94 13.99
CA ARG A 158 9.86 18.51 14.94
C ARG A 158 11.09 17.63 15.07
N LEU A 159 10.92 16.33 15.27
CA LEU A 159 12.02 15.36 15.36
C LEU A 159 12.89 15.40 14.11
N ARG A 160 12.26 15.35 12.93
CA ARG A 160 12.96 15.42 11.64
C ARG A 160 13.86 16.65 11.56
N ARG A 161 13.33 17.83 11.89
CA ARG A 161 14.10 19.10 11.82
C ARG A 161 15.28 19.08 12.78
N ASN A 162 15.08 18.59 14.00
CA ASN A 162 16.13 18.58 15.02
C ASN A 162 17.22 17.57 14.66
N ILE A 163 16.86 16.34 14.33
CA ILE A 163 17.83 15.29 13.95
C ILE A 163 18.60 15.72 12.70
N LYS A 164 17.92 16.25 11.67
CA LYS A 164 18.60 16.73 10.46
C LYS A 164 19.56 17.89 10.74
N ARG A 165 19.25 18.73 11.72
CA ARG A 165 20.12 19.83 12.12
C ARG A 165 21.36 19.28 12.83
N GLU A 166 21.19 18.48 13.87
CA GLU A 166 22.31 18.05 14.72
C GLU A 166 23.17 16.97 14.05
N PHE A 167 22.55 16.07 13.27
CA PHE A 167 23.20 14.88 12.71
C PHE A 167 23.37 14.92 11.19
N SER A 168 23.44 16.11 10.57
CA SER A 168 23.82 16.19 9.16
C SER A 168 25.28 15.77 8.96
N TYR A 169 25.60 15.19 7.80
CA TYR A 169 26.95 14.76 7.43
C TYR A 169 28.04 15.80 7.67
N ASP A 170 27.74 17.08 7.42
CA ASP A 170 28.69 18.17 7.54
C ASP A 170 29.08 18.52 8.99
N ARG A 171 28.39 17.93 9.98
CA ARG A 171 28.49 18.33 11.39
C ARG A 171 29.03 17.24 12.33
N ILE A 172 29.18 16.02 11.85
CA ILE A 172 29.51 14.87 12.69
C ILE A 172 30.95 14.46 12.49
N GLU A 173 31.60 14.11 13.60
CA GLU A 173 32.89 13.45 13.60
C GLU A 173 32.68 11.93 13.67
N LEU A 174 33.13 11.24 12.63
CA LEU A 174 33.16 9.78 12.60
C LEU A 174 34.42 9.29 13.34
N PRO A 175 34.32 8.14 14.03
CA PRO A 175 35.41 7.60 14.84
C PRO A 175 36.65 7.19 14.04
#